data_AF-A0A2S1X950-F1
#
_entry.id   AF-A0A2S1X950-F1
#
_cell.length_a   1.000
_cell.length_b   1.000
_cell.length_c   1.000
_cell.angle_alpha   90.00
_cell.angle_beta   90.00
_cell.angle_gamma   90.00
#
_symmetry.space_group_name_H-M   'P 1'
#
loop_
_entity.id
_entity.type
_entity.pdbx_description
1 polymer ?
#
loop_
_entity_poly.entity_id
_entity_poly.type
_entity_poly.pdbx_seq_one_letter_code
_entity_poly.pdbx_strand_id
1 'polypeptide(L)' 'IGGHGVALMGGGNNTVSANSIYGNNGYAIAVGEDFLPSNHNLIEADQVSATVTTA' A
#
# COMPACT_ATOMS: atom_id res chain seq x y z
N ILE A 1 2.48 -1.31 -16.68
CA ILE A 1 2.86 -0.48 -15.51
C ILE A 1 1.76 -0.69 -14.48
N GLY A 2 2.06 -1.39 -13.39
CA GLY A 2 1.07 -1.73 -12.38
C GLY A 2 1.15 -0.77 -11.20
N GLY A 3 0.05 -0.07 -10.89
CA GLY A 3 0.00 0.81 -9.72
C GLY A 3 -0.16 0.04 -8.41
N HIS A 4 0.30 0.67 -7.32
CA HIS A 4 0.06 0.22 -5.95
C HIS A 4 -1.43 0.40 -5.58
N GLY A 5 -1.92 -0.39 -4.63
CA GLY A 5 -3.26 -0.17 -4.07
C GLY A 5 -3.32 1.14 -3.26
N VAL A 6 -2.36 1.32 -2.37
CA VAL A 6 -2.13 2.54 -1.57
C VAL A 6 -0.66 2.93 -1.67
N ALA A 7 -0.37 4.22 -1.86
CA ALA A 7 0.99 4.75 -1.86
C ALA A 7 1.10 5.93 -0.90
N LEU A 8 2.00 5.82 0.09
CA LEU A 8 2.37 6.90 1.02
C LEU A 8 3.69 7.52 0.55
N MET A 9 3.59 8.52 -0.33
CA MET A 9 4.73 9.21 -0.94
C MET A 9 5.22 10.34 -0.01
N GLY A 10 6.09 9.99 0.94
CA GLY A 10 6.62 10.90 1.93
C GLY A 10 5.65 11.27 3.07
N GLY A 11 6.07 12.17 3.95
CA GLY A 11 5.28 12.66 5.08
C GLY A 11 5.32 11.74 6.30
N GLY A 12 4.26 11.71 7.10
CA GLY A 12 4.21 10.82 8.25
C GLY A 12 2.94 11.00 9.07
N ASN A 13 2.73 10.11 10.03
CA ASN A 13 1.51 10.05 10.85
C ASN A 13 0.23 9.76 10.04
N ASN A 14 0.33 8.99 8.95
CA ASN A 14 -0.85 8.51 8.24
C ASN A 14 -1.41 7.27 8.95
N THR A 15 -2.73 7.10 8.89
CA THR A 15 -3.39 5.85 9.30
C THR A 15 -4.07 5.24 8.09
N VAL A 16 -3.66 4.03 7.74
CA VAL A 16 -4.34 3.17 6.76
C VAL A 16 -4.97 2.05 7.56
N SER A 17 -6.29 2.02 7.66
CA SER A 17 -6.96 1.06 8.51
C SER A 17 -8.27 0.55 7.94
N ALA A 18 -8.53 -0.75 8.14
CA ALA A 18 -9.80 -1.41 7.80
C ALA A 18 -10.19 -1.33 6.31
N ASN A 19 -9.20 -1.40 5.41
CA ASN A 19 -9.42 -1.40 3.96
C ASN A 19 -9.43 -2.82 3.36
N SER A 20 -10.15 -2.99 2.27
CA SER A 20 -10.03 -4.17 1.39
C SER A 20 -9.27 -3.78 0.12
N ILE A 21 -8.05 -4.29 -0.05
CA ILE A 21 -7.16 -3.96 -1.17
C ILE A 21 -7.06 -5.17 -2.10
N TYR A 22 -7.45 -4.99 -3.36
CA TYR A 22 -7.47 -6.04 -4.39
C TYR A 22 -7.28 -5.45 -5.79
N GLY A 23 -6.86 -6.29 -6.74
CA GLY A 23 -6.76 -5.91 -8.16
C GLY A 23 -5.61 -4.95 -8.50
N ASN A 24 -4.70 -4.69 -7.55
CA ASN A 24 -3.47 -3.95 -7.81
C ASN A 24 -2.43 -4.84 -8.51
N ASN A 25 -1.68 -4.22 -9.43
CA ASN A 25 -0.61 -4.88 -10.18
C ASN A 25 0.80 -4.61 -9.59
N GLY A 26 0.91 -3.70 -8.60
CA GLY A 26 2.11 -3.46 -7.78
C GLY A 26 1.91 -3.93 -6.34
N TYR A 27 2.65 -3.36 -5.37
CA TYR A 27 2.39 -3.58 -3.94
C TYR A 27 0.98 -3.17 -3.52
N ALA A 28 0.39 -3.88 -2.56
CA ALA A 28 -0.89 -3.50 -1.99
C ALA A 28 -0.80 -2.16 -1.25
N ILE A 29 0.22 -1.99 -0.41
CA ILE A 29 0.56 -0.75 0.29
C ILE A 29 2.05 -0.50 0.09
N ALA A 30 2.42 0.66 -0.46
CA ALA A 30 3.79 1.12 -0.61
C ALA A 30 4.02 2.34 0.29
N VAL A 31 5.11 2.35 1.05
CA VAL A 31 5.44 3.39 2.03
C VAL A 31 6.86 3.88 1.81
N GLY A 32 7.04 5.20 1.71
CA GLY A 32 8.37 5.79 1.57
C GLY A 32 8.99 5.62 0.18
N GLU A 33 8.16 5.64 -0.87
CA GLU A 33 8.66 5.63 -2.24
C GLU A 33 9.46 6.89 -2.57
N ASP A 34 10.36 6.78 -3.55
CA ASP A 34 11.20 7.87 -4.08
C ASP A 34 12.10 8.57 -3.04
N PHE A 35 12.63 7.82 -2.07
CA PHE A 35 13.51 8.32 -1.01
C PHE A 35 12.88 9.41 -0.13
N LEU A 36 11.56 9.57 -0.16
CA LEU A 36 10.84 10.49 0.72
C LEU A 36 10.56 9.79 2.06
N PRO A 37 11.05 10.32 3.20
CA PRO A 37 10.76 9.73 4.50
C PRO A 37 9.25 9.69 4.74
N SER A 38 8.73 8.50 5.07
CA SER A 38 7.32 8.30 5.44
C SER A 38 7.25 7.66 6.82
N ASN A 39 7.25 8.50 7.86
CA ASN A 39 7.52 8.08 9.24
C ASN A 39 6.23 8.01 10.09
N HIS A 40 6.26 7.20 11.17
CA HIS A 40 5.15 7.12 12.14
C HIS A 40 3.78 6.78 11.53
N ASN A 41 3.76 5.98 10.46
CA ASN A 41 2.51 5.52 9.86
C ASN A 41 1.94 4.33 10.65
N LEU A 42 0.63 4.28 10.81
CA LEU A 42 -0.12 3.12 11.33
C LEU A 42 -0.82 2.43 10.16
N ILE A 43 -0.58 1.13 10.01
CA ILE A 43 -1.26 0.26 9.04
C ILE A 43 -1.86 -0.88 9.84
N GLU A 44 -3.20 -0.94 9.93
CA GLU A 44 -3.87 -1.90 10.80
C GLU A 44 -5.18 -2.44 10.25
N ALA A 45 -5.49 -3.70 10.54
CA ALA A 45 -6.76 -4.33 10.19
C ALA A 45 -7.13 -4.30 8.68
N ASP A 46 -6.16 -4.13 7.78
CA ASP A 46 -6.40 -4.20 6.34
C ASP A 46 -6.45 -5.66 5.84
N GLN A 47 -7.33 -5.91 4.87
CA GLN A 47 -7.41 -7.18 4.14
C GLN A 47 -6.84 -7.01 2.74
N VAL A 48 -5.78 -7.75 2.42
CA VAL A 48 -5.15 -7.76 1.10
C VAL A 48 -5.46 -9.07 0.38
N SER A 49 -5.97 -8.99 -0.85
CA SER A 49 -6.19 -10.14 -1.71
C SER A 49 -5.49 -9.95 -3.05
N ALA A 50 -4.47 -10.77 -3.31
CA ALA A 50 -3.79 -10.83 -4.60
C ALA A 50 -4.45 -11.89 -5.50
N THR A 51 -4.75 -11.53 -6.75
CA THR A 51 -5.12 -12.51 -7.78
C THR A 51 -3.85 -12.96 -8.49
N VAL A 52 -3.42 -14.20 -8.27
CA VAL A 52 -2.34 -14.81 -9.05
C VAL A 52 -2.96 -15.44 -10.29
N THR A 53 -2.76 -14.82 -11.45
CA THR A 53 -3.10 -15.46 -12.73
C THR A 53 -1.96 -16.41 -13.09
N THR A 54 -2.17 -17.72 -12.89
CA THR A 54 -1.27 -18.75 -13.41
C THR A 54 -1.51 -18.91 -14.92
N ALA A 55 -0.46 -18.72 -15.72
CA ALA A 55 -0.47 -18.97 -17.16
C ALA A 55 -0.33 -20.47 -17.47
#